data_AF-A0A6N7NLN1-F1
#
_entry.id   AF-A0A6N7NLN1-F1
#
_cell.length_a   1.000
_cell.length_b   1.000
_cell.length_c   1.000
_cell.angle_alpha   90.00
_cell.angle_beta   90.00
_cell.angle_gamma   90.00
#
_symmetry.space_group_name_H-M   'P 1'
#
loop_
_entity.id
_entity.type
_entity.pdbx_description
1 polymer ?
#
loop_
_entity_poly.entity_id
_entity_poly.type
_entity_poly.pdbx_seq_one_letter_code
_entity_poly.pdbx_strand_id
1 'polypeptide(L)'
;MVSGGQVKSSIPLIRVNQWLRSWEMAEYSERNLPKPADHFFLGSVPISELRRLAGVSRRQVVEDRKPGEAGYQRVHEVERSKKIARYMQWGFPVSSSAGIKADEHRHLIHPGWLPTAILVNILEPEATRRRHGKDYTLSKENALLISEKDGAYELLLPNPSAQSEHGLEPLEIIDGQHRIFAVDALGEIDGDYDVPVVFFNGLTNSWQAYLFWVINVEPKKINPSLAFDLYPELRNQSWLDEGENLKVYREHRAQELTEALWRHKDSVWQQRIELLGSRIEGHVSNAAFIRTLMATFIRRWGTDQRIGGLFGSIKGSGEDRVLPWTRAQQAALLITIWSVVADEVTNSRADWAVSCRESYRVVESEARRRSNPQNLDPAFAGPHSLLATDQGVRAISFAFNAMCQIAYSEIGLEEWELDTVEETMSDSVVTEALHSLTGNSKAMQFLRAVARSLVSGAMDWRTSKAPGLSEDDKLRQGSYRGSSGYTSLQQECVRAMQVAKVAGIAEVAKRVADLAGYK
;
A
#
# COMPACT_ATOMS: atom_id res chain seq x y z
N MET A 1 -38.06 -12.99 -31.04
CA MET A 1 -38.41 -13.61 -29.75
C MET A 1 -37.12 -13.93 -29.06
N VAL A 2 -36.72 -13.06 -28.13
CA VAL A 2 -35.50 -13.23 -27.33
C VAL A 2 -35.87 -14.17 -26.18
N SER A 3 -35.27 -15.36 -26.14
CA SER A 3 -35.42 -16.29 -25.02
C SER A 3 -34.78 -15.65 -23.79
N GLY A 4 -35.61 -15.20 -22.85
CA GLY A 4 -35.13 -14.80 -21.54
C GLY A 4 -34.45 -15.97 -20.86
N GLY A 5 -33.15 -15.84 -20.60
CA GLY A 5 -32.37 -16.83 -19.86
C GLY A 5 -33.02 -17.11 -18.51
N GLN A 6 -33.33 -18.37 -18.23
CA GLN A 6 -33.72 -18.79 -16.89
C GLN A 6 -32.56 -18.47 -15.94
N VAL A 7 -32.84 -17.65 -14.92
CA VAL A 7 -31.91 -17.45 -13.80
C VAL A 7 -31.72 -18.81 -13.13
N LYS A 8 -30.57 -19.45 -13.35
CA LYS A 8 -30.22 -20.71 -12.67
C LYS A 8 -30.18 -20.44 -11.17
N SER A 9 -30.97 -21.17 -10.39
CA SER A 9 -30.96 -21.06 -8.92
C SER A 9 -29.76 -21.77 -8.29
N SER A 10 -29.08 -22.63 -9.04
CA SER A 10 -27.88 -23.34 -8.59
C SER A 10 -26.89 -23.60 -9.74
N ILE A 11 -25.62 -23.76 -9.38
CA ILE A 11 -24.52 -24.12 -10.29
C ILE A 11 -23.98 -25.50 -9.87
N PRO A 12 -23.93 -26.49 -10.78
CA PRO A 12 -23.31 -27.78 -10.49
C PRO A 12 -21.81 -27.62 -10.21
N LEU A 13 -21.33 -28.30 -9.18
CA LEU A 13 -19.94 -28.30 -8.74
C LEU A 13 -19.35 -29.70 -8.77
N ILE A 14 -18.06 -29.78 -9.09
CA ILE A 14 -17.25 -30.97 -8.97
C ILE A 14 -16.29 -30.77 -7.78
N ARG A 15 -16.39 -31.63 -6.76
CA ARG A 15 -15.42 -31.65 -5.65
C ARG A 15 -14.10 -32.22 -6.15
N VAL A 16 -13.02 -31.50 -5.89
CA VAL A 16 -11.65 -31.89 -6.25
C VAL A 16 -10.86 -32.12 -4.97
N ASN A 17 -10.48 -33.37 -4.73
CA ASN A 17 -9.67 -33.75 -3.57
C ASN A 17 -8.19 -33.63 -3.92
N GLN A 18 -7.49 -32.69 -3.30
CA GLN A 18 -6.06 -32.44 -3.47
C GLN A 18 -5.37 -32.33 -2.11
N TRP A 19 -5.58 -33.32 -1.26
CA TRP A 19 -4.94 -33.40 0.05
C TRP A 19 -3.91 -34.52 0.10
N LEU A 20 -2.67 -34.16 0.43
CA LEU A 20 -1.58 -35.12 0.60
C LEU A 20 -1.34 -35.39 2.08
N ARG A 21 -1.03 -36.65 2.43
CA ARG A 21 -0.73 -37.05 3.81
C ARG A 21 0.46 -36.28 4.41
N SER A 22 1.41 -35.84 3.59
CA SER A 22 2.53 -35.02 4.04
C SER A 22 2.10 -33.67 4.60
N TRP A 23 0.92 -33.17 4.24
CA TRP A 23 0.40 -31.89 4.76
C TRP A 23 -0.13 -32.02 6.19
N GLU A 24 -0.38 -33.24 6.69
CA GLU A 24 -0.68 -33.48 8.11
C GLU A 24 0.53 -33.22 9.03
N MET A 25 1.73 -33.05 8.46
CA MET A 25 2.93 -32.66 9.20
C MET A 25 3.00 -31.14 9.45
N ALA A 26 2.13 -30.34 8.83
CA ALA A 26 2.16 -28.88 8.95
C ALA A 26 1.68 -28.40 10.33
N GLU A 27 2.36 -27.38 10.86
CA GLU A 27 1.96 -26.70 12.09
C GLU A 27 0.94 -25.59 11.77
N TYR A 28 -0.33 -25.97 11.65
CA TYR A 28 -1.41 -25.00 11.44
C TYR A 28 -1.61 -24.11 12.67
N SER A 29 -1.86 -22.83 12.43
CA SER A 29 -2.05 -21.83 13.48
C SER A 29 -3.10 -20.82 13.06
N GLU A 30 -4.10 -20.61 13.93
CA GLU A 30 -5.16 -19.60 13.77
C GLU A 30 -4.59 -18.19 13.52
N ARG A 31 -3.40 -17.90 14.05
CA ARG A 31 -2.75 -16.58 13.92
C ARG A 31 -2.06 -16.38 12.57
N ASN A 32 -1.68 -17.46 11.87
CA ASN A 32 -0.93 -17.39 10.62
C ASN A 32 -1.73 -18.08 9.50
N LEU A 33 -1.57 -19.40 9.39
CA LEU A 33 -2.24 -20.26 8.42
C LEU A 33 -3.04 -21.33 9.17
N PRO A 34 -4.36 -21.15 9.38
CA PRO A 34 -5.21 -22.19 9.96
C PRO A 34 -5.31 -23.39 9.00
N LYS A 35 -5.80 -24.54 9.47
CA LYS A 35 -5.96 -25.72 8.60
C LYS A 35 -7.05 -25.43 7.55
N PRO A 36 -6.73 -25.41 6.24
CA PRO A 36 -7.72 -25.18 5.21
C PRO A 36 -8.53 -26.46 4.94
N ALA A 37 -9.61 -26.34 4.17
CA ALA A 37 -10.34 -27.50 3.68
C ALA A 37 -9.44 -28.42 2.83
N ASP A 38 -9.71 -29.73 2.86
CA ASP A 38 -8.95 -30.75 2.14
C ASP A 38 -9.30 -30.87 0.64
N HIS A 39 -10.19 -29.99 0.18
CA HIS A 39 -10.73 -29.98 -1.17
C HIS A 39 -11.10 -28.56 -1.59
N PHE A 40 -11.35 -28.41 -2.88
CA PHE A 40 -12.00 -27.25 -3.48
C PHE A 40 -13.02 -27.72 -4.51
N PHE A 41 -13.76 -26.80 -5.12
CA PHE A 41 -14.77 -27.11 -6.12
C PHE A 41 -14.44 -26.50 -7.48
N LEU A 42 -14.90 -27.13 -8.55
CA LEU A 42 -14.81 -26.64 -9.92
C LEU A 42 -16.23 -26.54 -10.52
N GLY A 43 -16.55 -25.43 -11.16
CA GLY A 43 -17.84 -25.23 -11.82
C GLY A 43 -17.74 -24.41 -13.11
N SER A 44 -18.79 -24.45 -13.92
CA SER A 44 -18.98 -23.59 -15.11
C SER A 44 -19.94 -22.47 -14.74
N VAL A 45 -19.49 -21.21 -14.84
CA VAL A 45 -20.28 -20.05 -14.41
C VAL A 45 -20.39 -19.02 -15.53
N PRO A 46 -21.59 -18.48 -15.81
CA PRO A 46 -21.73 -17.34 -16.69
C PRO A 46 -20.89 -16.17 -16.20
N ILE A 47 -20.02 -15.62 -17.05
CA ILE A 47 -19.07 -14.59 -16.61
C ILE A 47 -19.76 -13.32 -16.10
N SER A 48 -20.97 -13.03 -16.59
CA SER A 48 -21.84 -11.95 -16.11
C SER A 48 -22.35 -12.19 -14.68
N GLU A 49 -22.73 -13.43 -14.37
CA GLU A 49 -23.17 -13.84 -13.03
C GLU A 49 -21.99 -13.83 -12.05
N LEU A 50 -20.82 -14.31 -12.49
CA LEU A 50 -19.59 -14.23 -11.71
C LEU A 50 -19.19 -12.78 -11.42
N ARG A 51 -19.30 -11.89 -12.42
CA ARG A 51 -19.08 -10.44 -12.26
C ARG A 51 -20.07 -9.79 -11.29
N ARG A 52 -21.32 -10.27 -11.25
CA ARG A 52 -22.35 -9.84 -10.31
C ARG A 52 -22.03 -10.26 -8.87
N LEU A 53 -21.62 -11.52 -8.68
CA LEU A 53 -21.35 -12.11 -7.36
C LEU A 53 -20.02 -11.66 -6.74
N ALA A 54 -19.04 -11.27 -7.56
CA ALA A 54 -17.70 -10.87 -7.10
C ALA A 54 -17.56 -9.37 -6.78
N GLY A 55 -18.59 -8.57 -7.06
CA GLY A 55 -18.67 -7.19 -6.59
C GLY A 55 -17.79 -6.17 -7.28
N VAL A 56 -18.38 -5.44 -8.23
CA VAL A 56 -18.10 -4.02 -8.51
C VAL A 56 -19.40 -3.43 -9.07
N SER A 57 -20.14 -2.65 -8.30
CA SER A 57 -21.44 -2.12 -8.74
C SER A 57 -21.32 -1.20 -9.96
N ARG A 58 -22.20 -1.38 -10.95
CA ARG A 58 -22.27 -0.59 -12.20
C ARG A 58 -22.70 0.88 -12.02
N ARG A 59 -23.08 1.30 -10.81
CA ARG A 59 -23.74 2.60 -10.57
C ARG A 59 -22.85 3.75 -10.10
N GLN A 60 -21.54 3.64 -10.29
CA GLN A 60 -20.62 4.78 -10.19
C GLN A 60 -20.45 5.56 -11.50
N VAL A 61 -21.02 5.09 -12.61
CA VAL A 61 -20.59 5.53 -13.94
C VAL A 61 -21.54 6.54 -14.60
N VAL A 62 -22.79 6.74 -14.14
CA VAL A 62 -23.76 7.49 -14.98
C VAL A 62 -24.53 8.65 -14.31
N GLU A 63 -24.64 8.77 -12.99
CA GLU A 63 -25.19 9.99 -12.38
C GLU A 63 -24.29 10.45 -11.24
N ASP A 64 -23.85 11.71 -11.34
CA ASP A 64 -22.78 12.38 -10.62
C ASP A 64 -21.35 11.95 -10.96
N ARG A 65 -20.64 12.85 -11.66
CA ARG A 65 -19.20 12.99 -11.51
C ARG A 65 -18.88 13.32 -10.04
N LYS A 66 -18.74 12.28 -9.22
CA LYS A 66 -17.92 12.22 -8.02
C LYS A 66 -17.17 10.89 -8.06
N PRO A 67 -15.85 10.89 -8.34
CA PRO A 67 -15.06 9.66 -8.40
C PRO A 67 -14.89 9.13 -6.98
N GLY A 68 -15.26 7.88 -6.67
CA GLY A 68 -15.07 7.40 -5.29
C GLY A 68 -15.60 6.04 -4.82
N GLU A 69 -15.99 5.09 -5.68
CA GLU A 69 -16.35 3.75 -5.20
C GLU A 69 -15.88 2.67 -6.20
N ALA A 70 -14.69 2.12 -5.94
CA ALA A 70 -14.33 0.78 -6.34
C ALA A 70 -14.10 -0.06 -5.07
N GLY A 71 -14.64 -1.28 -5.05
CA GLY A 71 -14.49 -2.19 -3.92
C GLY A 71 -13.05 -2.71 -3.76
N TYR A 72 -12.83 -3.49 -2.70
CA TYR A 72 -11.58 -4.15 -2.25
C TYR A 72 -10.91 -5.11 -3.26
N GLN A 73 -11.39 -5.10 -4.51
CA GLN A 73 -10.81 -5.84 -5.60
C GLN A 73 -9.71 -4.99 -6.23
N ARG A 74 -8.56 -5.61 -6.52
CA ARG A 74 -7.31 -4.93 -6.92
C ARG A 74 -7.58 -3.77 -7.88
N VAL A 75 -6.85 -2.67 -7.68
CA VAL A 75 -6.86 -1.51 -8.57
C VAL A 75 -6.72 -1.99 -10.02
N HIS A 76 -7.73 -1.66 -10.80
CA HIS A 76 -8.03 -2.32 -12.06
C HIS A 76 -7.21 -1.73 -13.23
N GLU A 77 -6.44 -2.56 -13.94
CA GLU A 77 -5.77 -2.15 -15.18
C GLU A 77 -6.79 -2.11 -16.34
N VAL A 78 -7.30 -0.90 -16.62
CA VAL A 78 -8.37 -0.65 -17.61
C VAL A 78 -7.99 -1.14 -19.02
N GLU A 79 -6.76 -0.83 -19.48
CA GLU A 79 -6.30 -1.18 -20.83
C GLU A 79 -6.22 -2.69 -21.03
N ARG A 80 -5.74 -3.43 -20.03
CA ARG A 80 -5.68 -4.89 -20.08
C ARG A 80 -7.06 -5.51 -20.19
N SER A 81 -8.04 -4.95 -19.50
CA SER A 81 -9.40 -5.49 -19.48
C SER A 81 -10.15 -5.17 -20.77
N LYS A 82 -9.94 -3.98 -21.36
CA LYS A 82 -10.39 -3.67 -22.73
C LYS A 82 -9.80 -4.62 -23.77
N LYS A 83 -8.52 -4.97 -23.65
CA LYS A 83 -7.86 -5.93 -24.56
C LYS A 83 -8.48 -7.33 -24.42
N ILE A 84 -8.77 -7.77 -23.21
CA ILE A 84 -9.44 -9.06 -22.96
C ILE A 84 -10.88 -9.03 -23.49
N ALA A 85 -11.62 -7.94 -23.29
CA ALA A 85 -12.96 -7.75 -23.85
C ALA A 85 -12.94 -7.91 -25.38
N ARG A 86 -12.02 -7.21 -26.04
CA ARG A 86 -11.82 -7.34 -27.49
C ARG A 86 -11.44 -8.76 -27.91
N TYR A 87 -10.65 -9.47 -27.11
CA TYR A 87 -10.34 -10.88 -27.33
C TYR A 87 -11.56 -11.77 -27.20
N MET A 88 -12.41 -11.59 -26.18
CA MET A 88 -13.65 -12.35 -26.03
C MET A 88 -14.58 -12.18 -27.23
N GLN A 89 -14.70 -10.96 -27.77
CA GLN A 89 -15.55 -10.69 -28.94
C GLN A 89 -14.99 -11.25 -30.26
N TRP A 90 -13.69 -11.08 -30.51
CA TRP A 90 -13.13 -11.25 -31.86
C TRP A 90 -11.96 -12.22 -31.98
N GLY A 91 -11.41 -12.68 -30.86
CA GLY A 91 -10.24 -13.56 -30.82
C GLY A 91 -8.94 -12.91 -31.32
N PHE A 92 -7.86 -13.67 -31.32
CA PHE A 92 -6.57 -13.28 -31.92
C PHE A 92 -6.59 -13.68 -33.41
N PRO A 93 -6.16 -12.83 -34.37
CA PRO A 93 -5.33 -11.63 -34.18
C PRO A 93 -6.11 -10.30 -34.08
N VAL A 94 -7.43 -10.27 -34.29
CA VAL A 94 -8.22 -9.02 -34.28
C VAL A 94 -8.10 -8.28 -32.94
N SER A 95 -7.97 -9.01 -31.83
CA SER A 95 -7.85 -8.43 -30.50
C SER A 95 -6.51 -7.76 -30.21
N SER A 96 -5.43 -8.16 -30.88
CA SER A 96 -4.08 -7.65 -30.60
C SER A 96 -3.75 -6.34 -31.30
N SER A 97 -4.49 -5.98 -32.35
CA SER A 97 -4.21 -4.81 -33.19
C SER A 97 -5.44 -3.92 -33.30
N ALA A 98 -5.35 -2.71 -32.75
CA ALA A 98 -6.43 -1.72 -32.82
C ALA A 98 -6.80 -1.31 -34.27
N GLY A 99 -5.85 -1.44 -35.20
CA GLY A 99 -6.04 -1.11 -36.61
C GLY A 99 -6.79 -2.16 -37.43
N ILE A 100 -6.99 -3.39 -36.91
CA ILE A 100 -7.75 -4.43 -37.62
C ILE A 100 -9.23 -4.28 -37.26
N LYS A 101 -10.05 -3.87 -38.21
CA LYS A 101 -11.51 -3.84 -38.00
C LYS A 101 -12.12 -5.20 -38.34
N ALA A 102 -12.92 -5.73 -37.41
CA ALA A 102 -13.46 -7.08 -37.48
C ALA A 102 -14.43 -7.28 -38.67
N ASP A 103 -15.22 -6.26 -38.97
CA ASP A 103 -16.18 -6.23 -40.08
C ASP A 103 -15.52 -6.29 -41.46
N GLU A 104 -14.37 -5.62 -41.62
CA GLU A 104 -13.54 -5.62 -42.83
C GLU A 104 -12.69 -6.91 -42.95
N HIS A 105 -12.35 -7.55 -41.82
CA HIS A 105 -11.43 -8.71 -41.77
C HIS A 105 -12.08 -9.94 -41.14
N ARG A 106 -13.28 -10.31 -41.61
CA ARG A 106 -14.07 -11.43 -41.03
C ARG A 106 -13.34 -12.77 -40.94
N HIS A 107 -12.41 -13.03 -41.86
CA HIS A 107 -11.61 -14.25 -41.88
C HIS A 107 -10.60 -14.35 -40.71
N LEU A 108 -10.36 -13.24 -39.99
CA LEU A 108 -9.52 -13.18 -38.80
C LEU A 108 -10.31 -13.25 -37.49
N ILE A 109 -11.64 -13.37 -37.56
CA ILE A 109 -12.48 -13.56 -36.39
C ILE A 109 -12.32 -14.99 -35.91
N HIS A 110 -11.87 -15.13 -34.66
CA HIS A 110 -11.67 -16.42 -34.02
C HIS A 110 -12.37 -16.45 -32.66
N PRO A 111 -12.69 -17.64 -32.11
CA PRO A 111 -13.23 -17.74 -30.77
C PRO A 111 -12.23 -17.21 -29.72
N GLY A 112 -12.68 -16.27 -28.90
CA GLY A 112 -11.93 -15.77 -27.76
C GLY A 112 -12.12 -16.62 -26.53
N TRP A 113 -11.58 -17.84 -26.47
CA TRP A 113 -11.78 -18.74 -25.32
C TRP A 113 -10.92 -18.36 -24.10
N LEU A 114 -11.50 -18.42 -22.91
CA LEU A 114 -10.78 -18.26 -21.63
C LEU A 114 -10.66 -19.62 -20.90
N PRO A 115 -9.73 -20.50 -21.32
CA PRO A 115 -9.67 -21.87 -20.82
C PRO A 115 -9.09 -22.01 -19.40
N THR A 116 -8.37 -21.01 -18.93
CA THR A 116 -7.79 -21.02 -17.58
C THR A 116 -8.87 -20.74 -16.55
N ALA A 117 -8.88 -21.47 -15.42
CA ALA A 117 -9.87 -21.22 -14.39
C ALA A 117 -9.70 -19.83 -13.76
N ILE A 118 -10.81 -19.24 -13.33
CA ILE A 118 -10.84 -18.09 -12.43
C ILE A 118 -10.91 -18.63 -11.01
N LEU A 119 -10.10 -18.10 -10.11
CA LEU A 119 -10.04 -18.58 -8.73
C LEU A 119 -10.77 -17.59 -7.83
N VAL A 120 -11.74 -18.11 -7.09
CA VAL A 120 -12.53 -17.32 -6.15
C VAL A 120 -12.59 -18.01 -4.80
N ASN A 121 -12.73 -17.20 -3.76
CA ASN A 121 -13.09 -17.64 -2.42
C ASN A 121 -14.56 -17.31 -2.15
N ILE A 122 -15.32 -18.30 -1.69
CA ILE A 122 -16.66 -18.09 -1.15
C ILE A 122 -16.52 -17.60 0.29
N LEU A 123 -17.09 -16.44 0.55
CA LEU A 123 -17.17 -15.91 1.90
C LEU A 123 -18.19 -16.66 2.74
N GLU A 124 -17.82 -16.96 3.98
CA GLU A 124 -18.76 -17.52 4.94
C GLU A 124 -19.85 -16.50 5.31
N PRO A 125 -21.08 -16.93 5.60
CA PRO A 125 -22.13 -16.04 6.09
C PRO A 125 -21.64 -15.26 7.32
N GLU A 126 -21.98 -13.97 7.39
CA GLU A 126 -21.56 -13.05 8.48
C GLU A 126 -20.05 -12.76 8.52
N ALA A 127 -19.28 -13.21 7.52
CA ALA A 127 -17.89 -12.79 7.36
C ALA A 127 -17.81 -11.26 7.26
N THR A 128 -16.83 -10.69 7.95
CA THR A 128 -16.58 -9.24 7.96
C THR A 128 -15.28 -8.91 7.23
N ARG A 129 -15.28 -7.80 6.48
CA ARG A 129 -14.13 -7.25 5.77
C ARG A 129 -14.02 -5.75 6.01
N ARG A 130 -12.83 -5.29 6.37
CA ARG A 130 -12.52 -3.87 6.46
C ARG A 130 -12.18 -3.35 5.05
N ARG A 131 -12.94 -2.38 4.54
CA ARG A 131 -12.70 -1.70 3.26
C ARG A 131 -12.86 -0.20 3.50
N HIS A 132 -11.99 0.66 2.97
CA HIS A 132 -12.15 2.13 3.08
C HIS A 132 -12.35 2.65 4.51
N GLY A 133 -11.63 2.07 5.48
CA GLY A 133 -11.82 2.43 6.89
C GLY A 133 -13.21 2.11 7.47
N LYS A 134 -13.95 1.17 6.88
CA LYS A 134 -15.26 0.69 7.35
C LYS A 134 -15.34 -0.82 7.33
N ASP A 135 -16.06 -1.39 8.28
CA ASP A 135 -16.33 -2.83 8.31
C ASP A 135 -17.61 -3.13 7.52
N TYR A 136 -17.50 -4.07 6.59
CA TYR A 136 -18.59 -4.58 5.77
C TYR A 136 -18.82 -6.03 6.15
N THR A 137 -20.08 -6.40 6.40
CA THR A 137 -20.45 -7.77 6.76
C THR A 137 -21.30 -8.37 5.65
N LEU A 138 -21.02 -9.64 5.32
CA LEU A 138 -21.83 -10.39 4.37
C LEU A 138 -23.15 -10.80 5.03
N SER A 139 -24.27 -10.31 4.48
CA SER A 139 -25.59 -10.73 4.95
C SER A 139 -25.88 -12.18 4.57
N LYS A 140 -26.67 -12.86 5.40
CA LYS A 140 -27.03 -14.27 5.18
C LYS A 140 -27.82 -14.46 3.88
N GLU A 141 -28.61 -13.47 3.49
CA GLU A 141 -29.45 -13.48 2.28
C GLU A 141 -28.62 -13.35 0.99
N ASN A 142 -27.43 -12.77 1.09
CA ASN A 142 -26.52 -12.59 -0.03
C ASN A 142 -25.41 -13.67 -0.07
N ALA A 143 -25.33 -14.55 0.94
CA ALA A 143 -24.31 -15.58 1.03
C ALA A 143 -24.54 -16.70 0.01
N LEU A 144 -23.43 -17.26 -0.49
CA LEU A 144 -23.43 -18.46 -1.31
C LEU A 144 -23.33 -19.69 -0.40
N LEU A 145 -24.04 -20.76 -0.73
CA LEU A 145 -24.02 -22.01 0.03
C LEU A 145 -23.73 -23.18 -0.88
N ILE A 146 -22.87 -24.10 -0.45
CA ILE A 146 -22.64 -25.36 -1.14
C ILE A 146 -23.54 -26.41 -0.52
N SER A 147 -24.44 -26.99 -1.33
CA SER A 147 -25.30 -28.11 -0.94
C SER A 147 -24.73 -29.40 -1.52
N GLU A 148 -24.72 -30.46 -0.73
CA GLU A 148 -24.47 -31.82 -1.18
C GLU A 148 -25.80 -32.59 -1.18
N LYS A 149 -26.15 -33.21 -2.32
CA LYS A 149 -27.32 -34.09 -2.46
C LYS A 149 -26.92 -35.29 -3.31
N ASP A 150 -27.08 -36.50 -2.75
CA ASP A 150 -26.79 -37.76 -3.44
C ASP A 150 -25.37 -37.83 -4.07
N GLY A 151 -24.39 -37.21 -3.41
CA GLY A 151 -22.99 -37.14 -3.89
C GLY A 151 -22.75 -36.11 -5.01
N ALA A 152 -23.77 -35.37 -5.43
CA ALA A 152 -23.63 -34.20 -6.29
C ALA A 152 -23.53 -32.92 -5.44
N TYR A 153 -22.66 -32.01 -5.86
CA TYR A 153 -22.47 -30.72 -5.22
C TYR A 153 -23.10 -29.61 -6.06
N GLU A 154 -23.79 -28.68 -5.41
CA GLU A 154 -24.40 -27.52 -6.05
C GLU A 154 -24.09 -26.25 -5.27
N LEU A 155 -23.68 -25.19 -5.97
CA LEU A 155 -23.59 -23.84 -5.43
C LEU A 155 -24.96 -23.18 -5.54
N LEU A 156 -25.58 -22.90 -4.40
CA LEU A 156 -26.84 -22.17 -4.31
C LEU A 156 -26.56 -20.67 -4.43
N LEU A 157 -27.20 -20.03 -5.40
CA LEU A 157 -27.01 -18.60 -5.67
C LEU A 157 -27.99 -17.75 -4.85
N PRO A 158 -27.57 -16.59 -4.32
CA PRO A 158 -28.49 -15.66 -3.68
C PRO A 158 -29.48 -15.10 -4.70
N ASN A 159 -30.67 -14.73 -4.23
CA ASN A 159 -31.65 -14.08 -5.07
C ASN A 159 -31.05 -12.80 -5.68
N PRO A 160 -31.07 -12.60 -7.01
CA PRO A 160 -30.52 -11.41 -7.65
C PRO A 160 -31.05 -10.08 -7.09
N SER A 161 -32.27 -10.06 -6.53
CA SER A 161 -32.86 -8.87 -5.90
C SER A 161 -32.42 -8.63 -4.46
N ALA A 162 -31.70 -9.58 -3.83
CA ALA A 162 -31.22 -9.48 -2.45
C ALA A 162 -29.86 -8.78 -2.31
N GLN A 163 -29.23 -8.38 -3.43
CA GLN A 163 -27.98 -7.62 -3.39
C GLN A 163 -28.22 -6.23 -2.80
N SER A 164 -27.68 -6.00 -1.60
CA SER A 164 -27.71 -4.68 -0.98
C SER A 164 -26.65 -3.78 -1.63
N GLU A 165 -27.02 -2.53 -1.96
CA GLU A 165 -26.12 -1.53 -2.57
C GLU A 165 -24.88 -1.20 -1.71
N HIS A 166 -24.84 -1.62 -0.43
CA HIS A 166 -23.75 -1.35 0.52
C HIS A 166 -23.23 -2.60 1.24
N GLY A 167 -23.50 -3.79 0.70
CA GLY A 167 -23.19 -5.07 1.34
C GLY A 167 -21.90 -5.68 0.82
N LEU A 168 -21.26 -6.52 1.63
CA LEU A 168 -20.13 -7.33 1.18
C LEU A 168 -20.61 -8.34 0.14
N GLU A 169 -19.85 -8.51 -0.94
CA GLU A 169 -20.18 -9.47 -2.00
C GLU A 169 -19.68 -10.88 -1.64
N PRO A 170 -20.41 -11.94 -2.02
CA PRO A 170 -20.14 -13.27 -1.51
C PRO A 170 -18.90 -13.95 -2.10
N LEU A 171 -18.29 -13.39 -3.16
CA LEU A 171 -17.07 -13.92 -3.78
C LEU A 171 -15.92 -12.93 -3.71
N GLU A 172 -14.75 -13.40 -3.25
CA GLU A 172 -13.47 -12.68 -3.37
C GLU A 172 -12.65 -13.30 -4.50
N ILE A 173 -12.18 -12.48 -5.45
CA ILE A 173 -11.37 -12.95 -6.58
C ILE A 173 -9.91 -13.08 -6.14
N ILE A 174 -9.36 -14.29 -6.21
CA ILE A 174 -7.95 -14.59 -5.96
C ILE A 174 -7.14 -14.45 -7.25
N ASP A 175 -7.65 -14.95 -8.38
CA ASP A 175 -7.03 -14.78 -9.70
C ASP A 175 -8.07 -14.67 -10.82
N GLY A 176 -7.73 -13.93 -11.87
CA GLY A 176 -8.59 -13.75 -13.04
C GLY A 176 -9.40 -12.45 -13.07
N GLN A 177 -9.11 -11.49 -12.20
CA GLN A 177 -9.83 -10.21 -12.11
C GLN A 177 -10.03 -9.50 -13.47
N HIS A 178 -8.99 -9.38 -14.30
CA HIS A 178 -9.07 -8.65 -15.57
C HIS A 178 -10.02 -9.35 -16.57
N ARG A 179 -10.22 -10.66 -16.41
CA ARG A 179 -11.18 -11.43 -17.21
C ARG A 179 -12.61 -11.13 -16.79
N ILE A 180 -12.84 -11.02 -15.49
CA ILE A 180 -14.16 -10.64 -14.95
C ILE A 180 -14.50 -9.20 -15.32
N PHE A 181 -13.56 -8.27 -15.18
CA PHE A 181 -13.78 -6.88 -15.52
C PHE A 181 -13.88 -6.60 -17.03
N ALA A 182 -13.38 -7.50 -17.88
CA ALA A 182 -13.57 -7.37 -19.33
C ALA A 182 -15.06 -7.25 -19.70
N VAL A 183 -15.95 -7.87 -18.90
CA VAL A 183 -17.41 -7.77 -19.07
C VAL A 183 -17.90 -6.32 -19.02
N ASP A 184 -17.27 -5.45 -18.22
CA ASP A 184 -17.67 -4.05 -18.12
C ASP A 184 -17.39 -3.27 -19.40
N ALA A 185 -16.30 -3.60 -20.09
CA ALA A 185 -15.96 -3.01 -21.39
C ALA A 185 -16.81 -3.58 -22.55
N LEU A 186 -17.40 -4.77 -22.37
CA LEU A 186 -18.27 -5.41 -23.36
C LEU A 186 -19.71 -4.86 -23.32
N GLY A 187 -20.16 -4.34 -22.18
CA GLY A 187 -21.56 -3.96 -21.97
C GLY A 187 -22.43 -5.19 -21.74
N GLU A 188 -23.38 -5.45 -22.65
CA GLU A 188 -24.16 -6.70 -22.64
C GLU A 188 -23.43 -7.77 -23.46
N ILE A 189 -23.26 -8.95 -22.88
CA ILE A 189 -22.73 -10.10 -23.59
C ILE A 189 -23.90 -10.74 -24.35
N ASP A 190 -23.80 -10.77 -25.68
CA ASP A 190 -24.75 -11.49 -26.52
C ASP A 190 -24.40 -12.99 -26.53
N GLY A 191 -25.26 -13.80 -25.92
CA GLY A 191 -25.12 -15.25 -25.80
C GLY A 191 -24.59 -15.77 -24.47
N ASP A 192 -24.46 -17.09 -24.37
CA ASP A 192 -23.95 -17.78 -23.19
C ASP A 192 -22.42 -17.83 -23.22
N TYR A 193 -21.78 -17.09 -22.31
CA TYR A 193 -20.32 -17.10 -22.14
C TYR A 193 -19.96 -17.55 -20.73
N ASP A 194 -19.77 -18.87 -20.60
CA ASP A 194 -19.35 -19.50 -19.36
C ASP A 194 -17.82 -19.57 -19.24
N VAL A 195 -17.32 -19.47 -18.01
CA VAL A 195 -15.91 -19.63 -17.68
C VAL A 195 -15.72 -20.73 -16.63
N PRO A 196 -14.61 -21.49 -16.68
CA PRO A 196 -14.25 -22.41 -15.61
C PRO A 196 -13.90 -21.62 -14.35
N VAL A 197 -14.48 -22.00 -13.21
CA VAL A 197 -14.25 -21.34 -11.92
C VAL A 197 -13.86 -22.36 -10.87
N VAL A 198 -12.75 -22.11 -10.18
CA VAL A 198 -12.32 -22.83 -8.97
C VAL A 198 -12.84 -22.06 -7.77
N PHE A 199 -13.64 -22.74 -6.94
CA PHE A 199 -14.19 -22.22 -5.70
C PHE A 199 -13.47 -22.83 -4.51
N PHE A 200 -12.81 -21.99 -3.74
CA PHE A 200 -12.48 -22.30 -2.36
C PHE A 200 -13.62 -21.83 -1.45
N ASN A 201 -13.78 -22.48 -0.31
CA ASN A 201 -14.85 -22.16 0.64
C ASN A 201 -14.23 -21.72 1.97
N GLY A 202 -14.46 -20.47 2.37
CA GLY A 202 -14.03 -19.95 3.67
C GLY A 202 -12.52 -19.78 3.84
N LEU A 203 -11.75 -19.50 2.78
CA LEU A 203 -10.33 -19.20 2.96
C LEU A 203 -10.12 -17.90 3.73
N THR A 204 -9.19 -17.95 4.68
CA THR A 204 -8.66 -16.76 5.34
C THR A 204 -7.84 -15.91 4.37
N ASN A 205 -7.67 -14.62 4.70
CA ASN A 205 -6.85 -13.71 3.90
C ASN A 205 -5.41 -14.22 3.74
N SER A 206 -4.86 -14.91 4.75
CA SER A 206 -3.52 -15.53 4.66
C SER A 206 -3.45 -16.63 3.60
N TRP A 207 -4.46 -17.48 3.48
CA TRP A 207 -4.51 -18.51 2.43
C TRP A 207 -4.72 -17.92 1.04
N GLN A 208 -5.54 -16.88 0.93
CA GLN A 208 -5.70 -16.14 -0.31
C GLN A 208 -4.38 -15.47 -0.75
N ALA A 209 -3.63 -14.89 0.19
CA ALA A 209 -2.30 -14.33 -0.04
C ALA A 209 -1.30 -15.40 -0.53
N TYR A 210 -1.30 -16.58 0.11
CA TYR A 210 -0.47 -17.71 -0.27
C TYR A 210 -0.78 -18.17 -1.70
N LEU A 211 -2.06 -18.39 -2.04
CA LEU A 211 -2.46 -18.80 -3.38
C LEU A 211 -2.09 -17.74 -4.43
N PHE A 212 -2.28 -16.45 -4.12
CA PHE A 212 -1.86 -15.37 -4.99
C PHE A 212 -0.35 -15.44 -5.29
N TRP A 213 0.47 -15.63 -4.27
CA TRP A 213 1.93 -15.74 -4.39
C TRP A 213 2.35 -16.92 -5.27
N VAL A 214 1.86 -18.13 -4.97
CA VAL A 214 2.23 -19.36 -5.70
C VAL A 214 1.81 -19.29 -7.17
N ILE A 215 0.70 -18.62 -7.49
CA ILE A 215 0.18 -18.58 -8.86
C ILE A 215 0.86 -17.51 -9.72
N ASN A 216 1.21 -16.36 -9.11
CA ASN A 216 1.63 -15.17 -9.83
C ASN A 216 3.11 -14.82 -9.64
N VAL A 217 3.69 -15.09 -8.47
CA VAL A 217 5.04 -14.65 -8.11
C VAL A 217 6.05 -15.78 -8.28
N GLU A 218 5.79 -16.95 -7.71
CA GLU A 218 6.71 -18.10 -7.78
C GLU A 218 7.06 -18.51 -9.22
N PRO A 219 6.12 -18.52 -10.20
CA PRO A 219 6.44 -18.81 -11.60
C PRO A 219 7.09 -17.62 -12.34
N LYS A 220 7.55 -16.59 -11.62
CA LYS A 220 8.15 -15.33 -12.12
C LYS A 220 7.28 -14.57 -13.14
N LYS A 221 5.96 -14.65 -13.02
CA LYS A 221 5.03 -13.93 -13.93
C LYS A 221 4.88 -12.46 -13.57
N ILE A 222 4.96 -12.13 -12.28
CA ILE A 222 4.83 -10.77 -11.76
C ILE A 222 6.07 -10.45 -10.92
N ASN A 223 6.59 -9.23 -11.04
CA ASN A 223 7.66 -8.73 -10.17
C ASN A 223 7.16 -8.73 -8.70
N PRO A 224 7.93 -9.26 -7.73
CA PRO A 224 7.55 -9.27 -6.32
C PRO A 224 7.08 -7.90 -5.81
N SER A 225 7.76 -6.82 -6.17
CA SER A 225 7.37 -5.45 -5.78
C SER A 225 5.95 -5.11 -6.23
N LEU A 226 5.58 -5.43 -7.48
CA LEU A 226 4.22 -5.27 -7.97
C LEU A 226 3.23 -6.20 -7.23
N ALA A 227 3.65 -7.42 -6.89
CA ALA A 227 2.80 -8.35 -6.14
C ALA A 227 2.41 -7.79 -4.75
N PHE A 228 3.33 -7.15 -4.03
CA PHE A 228 3.03 -6.51 -2.73
C PHE A 228 2.19 -5.24 -2.85
N ASP A 229 2.06 -4.64 -4.03
CA ASP A 229 1.12 -3.54 -4.28
C ASP A 229 -0.26 -4.07 -4.67
N LEU A 230 -0.29 -5.14 -5.46
CA LEU A 230 -1.51 -5.83 -5.89
C LEU A 230 -2.18 -6.62 -4.75
N TYR A 231 -1.41 -7.08 -3.75
CA TYR A 231 -1.88 -7.84 -2.61
C TYR A 231 -1.13 -7.42 -1.33
N PRO A 232 -1.47 -6.26 -0.73
CA PRO A 232 -0.76 -5.68 0.42
C PRO A 232 -0.67 -6.61 1.63
N GLU A 233 -1.63 -7.52 1.82
CA GLU A 233 -1.64 -8.50 2.89
C GLU A 233 -0.40 -9.39 2.88
N LEU A 234 0.29 -9.56 1.75
CA LEU A 234 1.59 -10.25 1.71
C LEU A 234 2.61 -9.67 2.71
N ARG A 235 2.50 -8.38 3.07
CA ARG A 235 3.42 -7.68 3.97
C ARG A 235 3.32 -8.11 5.44
N ASN A 236 2.23 -8.78 5.84
CA ASN A 236 2.04 -9.30 7.20
C ASN A 236 2.25 -10.82 7.32
N GLN A 237 2.61 -11.50 6.24
CA GLN A 237 2.72 -12.97 6.20
C GLN A 237 4.07 -13.46 6.74
N SER A 238 4.06 -14.24 7.83
CA SER A 238 5.29 -14.74 8.46
C SER A 238 6.04 -15.78 7.64
N TRP A 239 5.35 -16.58 6.85
CA TRP A 239 5.97 -17.61 6.01
C TRP A 239 6.84 -17.00 4.88
N LEU A 240 6.67 -15.72 4.57
CA LEU A 240 7.56 -14.98 3.67
C LEU A 240 8.85 -14.50 4.38
N ASP A 241 8.81 -14.28 5.71
CA ASP A 241 9.98 -13.81 6.49
C ASP A 241 11.09 -14.87 6.61
N GLU A 242 10.72 -16.15 6.61
CA GLU A 242 11.68 -17.26 6.71
C GLU A 242 12.44 -17.52 5.40
N GLY A 243 11.99 -16.93 4.29
CA GLY A 243 12.67 -16.98 3.00
C GLY A 243 13.53 -15.72 2.71
N GLU A 244 14.58 -15.87 1.89
CA GLU A 244 15.41 -14.73 1.44
C GLU A 244 14.58 -13.66 0.67
N ASN A 245 13.45 -14.07 0.08
CA ASN A 245 12.63 -13.24 -0.81
C ASN A 245 12.03 -11.99 -0.13
N LEU A 246 11.61 -12.05 1.14
CA LEU A 246 10.95 -10.91 1.79
C LEU A 246 11.93 -9.82 2.22
N LYS A 247 13.13 -10.22 2.66
CA LYS A 247 14.20 -9.25 2.96
C LYS A 247 14.62 -8.51 1.70
N VAL A 248 14.81 -9.24 0.59
CA VAL A 248 15.11 -8.68 -0.72
C VAL A 248 14.01 -7.73 -1.19
N TYR A 249 12.73 -8.09 -1.01
CA TYR A 249 11.62 -7.17 -1.31
C TYR A 249 11.67 -5.88 -0.50
N ARG A 250 11.84 -5.96 0.84
CA ARG A 250 11.86 -4.75 1.70
C ARG A 250 13.01 -3.81 1.33
N GLU A 251 14.17 -4.37 1.00
CA GLU A 251 15.34 -3.62 0.52
C GLU A 251 15.06 -2.99 -0.85
N HIS A 252 14.47 -3.75 -1.79
CA HIS A 252 14.08 -3.23 -3.11
C HIS A 252 13.03 -2.11 -3.00
N ARG A 253 12.02 -2.31 -2.15
CA ARG A 253 10.98 -1.31 -1.84
C ARG A 253 11.62 -0.03 -1.32
N ALA A 254 12.54 -0.14 -0.37
CA ALA A 254 13.27 0.99 0.20
C ALA A 254 14.14 1.71 -0.85
N GLN A 255 14.81 0.95 -1.73
CA GLN A 255 15.59 1.50 -2.84
C GLN A 255 14.70 2.31 -3.79
N GLU A 256 13.60 1.73 -4.26
CA GLU A 256 12.65 2.41 -5.17
C GLU A 256 12.11 3.71 -4.55
N LEU A 257 11.73 3.70 -3.26
CA LEU A 257 11.26 4.92 -2.56
C LEU A 257 12.38 5.97 -2.41
N THR A 258 13.61 5.53 -2.17
CA THR A 258 14.77 6.42 -2.07
C THR A 258 15.08 7.05 -3.44
N GLU A 259 14.97 6.29 -4.53
CA GLU A 259 15.11 6.80 -5.89
C GLU A 259 14.01 7.81 -6.25
N ALA A 260 12.75 7.57 -5.82
CA ALA A 260 11.67 8.53 -6.00
C ALA A 260 11.97 9.86 -5.29
N LEU A 261 12.42 9.80 -4.03
CA LEU A 261 12.86 11.00 -3.29
C LEU A 261 14.04 11.70 -3.96
N TRP A 262 14.97 10.96 -4.58
CA TRP A 262 16.13 11.53 -5.26
C TRP A 262 15.82 12.13 -6.63
N ARG A 263 14.88 11.56 -7.39
CA ARG A 263 14.57 11.98 -8.76
C ARG A 263 13.45 13.03 -8.83
N HIS A 264 12.40 12.85 -8.04
CA HIS A 264 11.14 13.59 -8.20
C HIS A 264 11.32 15.09 -7.93
N LYS A 265 10.81 15.94 -8.85
CA LYS A 265 10.98 17.41 -8.82
C LYS A 265 10.47 18.10 -7.56
N ASP A 266 9.40 17.57 -6.96
CA ASP A 266 8.77 18.18 -5.77
C ASP A 266 9.40 17.68 -4.46
N SER A 267 10.42 16.82 -4.54
CA SER A 267 11.14 16.31 -3.38
C SER A 267 12.24 17.28 -2.95
N VAL A 268 12.24 17.68 -1.68
CA VAL A 268 13.34 18.45 -1.05
C VAL A 268 14.65 17.66 -0.90
N TRP A 269 14.62 16.36 -1.25
CA TRP A 269 15.78 15.48 -1.33
C TRP A 269 16.25 15.23 -2.76
N GLN A 270 15.61 15.85 -3.76
CA GLN A 270 16.01 15.67 -5.15
C GLN A 270 17.50 15.97 -5.29
N GLN A 271 18.26 15.06 -5.89
CA GLN A 271 19.72 15.17 -6.06
C GLN A 271 20.55 15.41 -4.77
N ARG A 272 19.97 15.24 -3.57
CA ARG A 272 20.65 15.38 -2.26
C ARG A 272 20.85 14.06 -1.53
N ILE A 273 20.52 12.96 -2.21
CA ILE A 273 20.82 11.59 -1.80
C ILE A 273 22.00 11.08 -2.65
N GLU A 274 23.08 10.67 -2.02
CA GLU A 274 24.29 10.25 -2.73
C GLU A 274 24.16 8.80 -3.23
N LEU A 275 24.02 8.63 -4.54
CA LEU A 275 23.94 7.31 -5.17
C LEU A 275 25.32 6.70 -5.48
N LEU A 276 26.35 7.53 -5.73
CA LEU A 276 27.64 7.11 -6.33
C LEU A 276 28.90 7.35 -5.45
N GLY A 277 28.73 7.55 -4.14
CA GLY A 277 29.82 7.45 -3.16
C GLY A 277 30.72 8.68 -2.97
N SER A 278 30.42 9.82 -3.61
CA SER A 278 31.10 11.09 -3.30
C SER A 278 30.40 11.80 -2.14
N ARG A 279 31.07 11.89 -0.97
CA ARG A 279 30.54 12.61 0.19
C ARG A 279 30.47 14.11 -0.05
N ILE A 280 29.27 14.65 -0.04
CA ILE A 280 28.95 16.08 -0.05
C ILE A 280 28.37 16.42 1.32
N GLU A 281 28.95 17.41 2.00
CA GLU A 281 28.41 17.85 3.28
C GLU A 281 26.97 18.36 3.13
N GLY A 282 26.08 17.94 4.04
CA GLY A 282 24.65 18.24 3.97
C GLY A 282 23.83 17.32 3.05
N HIS A 283 24.47 16.29 2.47
CA HIS A 283 23.80 15.21 1.75
C HIS A 283 23.81 13.93 2.59
N VAL A 284 22.95 12.98 2.23
CA VAL A 284 22.82 11.69 2.93
C VAL A 284 23.03 10.55 1.95
N SER A 285 23.80 9.54 2.34
CA SER A 285 24.07 8.38 1.48
C SER A 285 22.81 7.57 1.18
N ASN A 286 22.72 6.99 -0.03
CA ASN A 286 21.65 6.07 -0.42
C ASN A 286 21.43 4.95 0.63
N ALA A 287 22.54 4.34 1.07
CA ALA A 287 22.50 3.25 2.05
C ALA A 287 21.93 3.70 3.41
N ALA A 288 22.15 4.96 3.83
CA ALA A 288 21.58 5.49 5.07
C ALA A 288 20.07 5.72 4.96
N PHE A 289 19.58 6.18 3.79
CA PHE A 289 18.16 6.33 3.52
C PHE A 289 17.43 4.97 3.52
N ILE A 290 17.97 3.98 2.79
CA ILE A 290 17.42 2.61 2.75
C ILE A 290 17.33 2.02 4.16
N ARG A 291 18.43 2.07 4.93
CA ARG A 291 18.44 1.57 6.32
C ARG A 291 17.46 2.32 7.22
N THR A 292 17.20 3.59 6.94
CA THR A 292 16.18 4.37 7.65
C THR A 292 14.78 3.86 7.35
N LEU A 293 14.40 3.76 6.07
CA LEU A 293 13.09 3.30 5.66
C LEU A 293 12.79 1.87 6.15
N MET A 294 13.77 0.97 6.05
CA MET A 294 13.66 -0.41 6.55
C MET A 294 13.37 -0.48 8.05
N ALA A 295 13.88 0.46 8.82
CA ALA A 295 13.75 0.45 10.27
C ALA A 295 12.61 1.33 10.80
N THR A 296 11.98 2.13 9.94
CA THR A 296 10.82 2.95 10.27
C THR A 296 9.62 2.49 9.45
N PHE A 297 9.42 3.02 8.24
CA PHE A 297 8.19 2.88 7.48
C PHE A 297 7.92 1.48 6.91
N ILE A 298 8.94 0.73 6.48
CA ILE A 298 8.77 -0.58 5.79
C ILE A 298 8.68 -1.75 6.78
N ARG A 299 8.85 -1.46 8.06
CA ARG A 299 9.01 -2.47 9.08
C ARG A 299 7.70 -3.21 9.41
N ARG A 300 7.80 -4.51 9.70
CA ARG A 300 6.68 -5.31 10.20
C ARG A 300 6.44 -5.08 11.69
N TRP A 301 5.19 -5.11 12.09
CA TRP A 301 4.76 -5.22 13.48
C TRP A 301 5.05 -6.62 14.05
N GLY A 302 5.45 -6.71 15.32
CA GLY A 302 5.56 -7.97 16.06
C GLY A 302 6.90 -8.67 15.93
N THR A 303 7.76 -8.49 16.95
CA THR A 303 8.51 -9.53 17.70
C THR A 303 9.52 -8.86 18.63
N ASP A 304 10.20 -7.79 18.20
CA ASP A 304 11.25 -7.12 19.01
C ASP A 304 11.01 -5.65 19.36
N GLN A 305 10.12 -4.95 18.64
CA GLN A 305 9.79 -3.58 19.01
C GLN A 305 8.31 -3.28 18.90
N ARG A 306 7.93 -2.22 19.60
CA ARG A 306 6.56 -1.88 19.97
C ARG A 306 5.91 -0.86 19.03
N ILE A 307 6.59 -0.49 17.93
CA ILE A 307 6.14 0.41 16.87
C ILE A 307 6.53 -0.23 15.53
N GLY A 308 5.55 -0.47 14.66
CA GLY A 308 5.73 -1.05 13.32
C GLY A 308 5.96 0.03 12.25
N GLY A 309 5.78 -0.32 10.98
CA GLY A 309 5.92 0.59 9.85
C GLY A 309 4.62 0.76 9.08
N LEU A 310 4.26 2.01 8.73
CA LEU A 310 3.05 2.30 7.93
C LEU A 310 3.00 1.55 6.58
N PHE A 311 4.15 1.27 5.98
CA PHE A 311 4.26 0.56 4.70
C PHE A 311 4.42 -0.95 4.87
N GLY A 312 4.78 -1.40 6.07
CA GLY A 312 4.88 -2.81 6.43
C GLY A 312 3.56 -3.28 7.06
N SER A 313 3.50 -3.32 8.38
CA SER A 313 2.26 -3.55 9.11
C SER A 313 2.13 -2.68 10.38
N ILE A 314 0.88 -2.39 10.74
CA ILE A 314 0.48 -1.58 11.89
C ILE A 314 -0.28 -2.42 12.91
N LYS A 315 -0.24 -1.99 14.18
CA LYS A 315 -0.98 -2.64 15.26
C LYS A 315 -2.49 -2.42 15.07
N GLY A 316 -3.23 -3.47 14.75
CA GLY A 316 -4.68 -3.45 14.85
C GLY A 316 -5.19 -3.82 16.25
N SER A 317 -6.48 -3.61 16.46
CA SER A 317 -7.24 -4.09 17.61
C SER A 317 -7.44 -5.62 17.53
N GLY A 318 -6.38 -6.40 17.72
CA GLY A 318 -6.39 -7.86 17.74
C GLY A 318 -5.54 -8.54 16.64
N GLU A 319 -5.35 -7.90 15.50
CA GLU A 319 -4.60 -8.44 14.33
C GLU A 319 -3.68 -7.41 13.68
N ASP A 320 -2.63 -7.88 12.98
CA ASP A 320 -1.72 -7.04 12.20
C ASP A 320 -2.44 -6.47 10.98
N ARG A 321 -2.45 -5.14 10.82
CA ARG A 321 -3.10 -4.46 9.69
C ARG A 321 -2.08 -3.95 8.68
N VAL A 322 -2.49 -3.83 7.42
CA VAL A 322 -1.69 -3.25 6.34
C VAL A 322 -2.52 -2.18 5.65
N LEU A 323 -1.94 -1.01 5.40
CA LEU A 323 -2.58 0.01 4.56
C LEU A 323 -2.40 -0.39 3.09
N PRO A 324 -3.47 -0.37 2.26
CA PRO A 324 -3.43 -0.88 0.90
C PRO A 324 -2.72 0.07 -0.08
N TRP A 325 -1.61 0.67 0.35
CA TRP A 325 -0.91 1.70 -0.38
C TRP A 325 0.07 1.14 -1.40
N THR A 326 0.01 1.70 -2.60
CA THR A 326 0.96 1.48 -3.69
C THR A 326 2.32 2.12 -3.38
N ARG A 327 3.38 1.78 -4.13
CA ARG A 327 4.67 2.50 -3.97
C ARG A 327 4.54 4.00 -4.19
N ALA A 328 3.67 4.42 -5.11
CA ALA A 328 3.51 5.83 -5.44
C ALA A 328 2.89 6.61 -4.26
N GLN A 329 1.91 6.04 -3.57
CA GLN A 329 1.37 6.60 -2.33
C GLN A 329 2.42 6.68 -1.23
N GLN A 330 3.21 5.62 -1.07
CA GLN A 330 4.30 5.60 -0.09
C GLN A 330 5.36 6.67 -0.38
N ALA A 331 5.75 6.84 -1.66
CA ALA A 331 6.67 7.89 -2.09
C ALA A 331 6.08 9.29 -1.88
N ALA A 332 4.81 9.49 -2.25
CA ALA A 332 4.10 10.74 -2.04
C ALA A 332 4.05 11.14 -0.56
N LEU A 333 3.73 10.20 0.33
CA LEU A 333 3.75 10.48 1.78
C LEU A 333 5.14 10.91 2.25
N LEU A 334 6.21 10.22 1.84
CA LEU A 334 7.57 10.57 2.22
C LEU A 334 7.97 11.96 1.71
N ILE A 335 7.64 12.28 0.44
CA ILE A 335 7.89 13.60 -0.15
C ILE A 335 7.12 14.66 0.65
N THR A 336 5.82 14.45 0.91
CA THR A 336 4.99 15.39 1.67
C THR A 336 5.53 15.63 3.07
N ILE A 337 5.93 14.58 3.80
CA ILE A 337 6.54 14.68 5.14
C ILE A 337 7.75 15.61 5.11
N TRP A 338 8.66 15.39 4.17
CA TRP A 338 9.89 16.18 4.09
C TRP A 338 9.64 17.60 3.60
N SER A 339 8.66 17.81 2.71
CA SER A 339 8.25 19.15 2.28
C SER A 339 7.65 19.95 3.44
N VAL A 340 6.76 19.36 4.26
CA VAL A 340 6.20 20.09 5.41
C VAL A 340 7.25 20.40 6.48
N VAL A 341 8.27 19.53 6.65
CA VAL A 341 9.41 19.81 7.52
C VAL A 341 10.22 20.99 6.97
N ALA A 342 10.58 20.96 5.68
CA ALA A 342 11.34 22.03 5.05
C ALA A 342 10.60 23.38 5.10
N ASP A 343 9.28 23.37 4.88
CA ASP A 343 8.43 24.56 4.97
C ASP A 343 8.41 25.13 6.40
N GLU A 344 8.19 24.29 7.41
CA GLU A 344 8.20 24.74 8.81
C GLU A 344 9.59 25.25 9.21
N VAL A 345 10.68 24.62 8.73
CA VAL A 345 12.05 25.11 8.98
C VAL A 345 12.23 26.50 8.37
N THR A 346 11.84 26.68 7.12
CA THR A 346 11.92 27.96 6.40
C THR A 346 11.21 29.09 7.14
N ASN A 347 10.07 28.79 7.75
CA ASN A 347 9.28 29.77 8.50
C ASN A 347 9.70 29.92 9.97
N SER A 348 10.54 29.01 10.49
CA SER A 348 10.95 29.00 11.89
C SER A 348 11.88 30.15 12.25
N ARG A 349 11.62 30.76 13.41
CA ARG A 349 12.50 31.75 14.05
C ARG A 349 13.22 31.20 15.28
N ALA A 350 13.20 29.88 15.47
CA ALA A 350 13.92 29.26 16.58
C ALA A 350 15.43 29.57 16.47
N ASP A 351 16.08 29.73 17.63
CA ASP A 351 17.49 30.15 17.71
C ASP A 351 18.41 29.23 16.92
N TRP A 352 18.14 27.92 16.93
CA TRP A 352 18.89 26.93 16.18
C TRP A 352 18.84 27.19 14.66
N ALA A 353 17.66 27.56 14.13
CA ALA A 353 17.47 27.77 12.70
C ALA A 353 18.11 29.07 12.24
N VAL A 354 17.97 30.14 13.03
CA VAL A 354 18.67 31.41 12.80
C VAL A 354 20.18 31.21 12.80
N SER A 355 20.70 30.52 13.81
CA SER A 355 22.12 30.19 13.95
C SER A 355 22.65 29.41 12.74
N CYS A 356 21.93 28.39 12.27
CA CYS A 356 22.31 27.64 11.07
C CYS A 356 22.38 28.55 9.83
N ARG A 357 21.39 29.42 9.61
CA ARG A 357 21.37 30.37 8.48
C ARG A 357 22.53 31.34 8.52
N GLU A 358 22.82 31.92 9.68
CA GLU A 358 23.93 32.85 9.87
C GLU A 358 25.28 32.17 9.62
N SER A 359 25.46 30.95 10.16
CA SER A 359 26.67 30.17 9.94
C SER A 359 26.89 29.78 8.47
N TYR A 360 25.81 29.66 7.69
CA TYR A 360 25.89 29.33 6.27
C TYR A 360 26.23 30.53 5.39
N ARG A 361 25.95 31.77 5.84
CA ARG A 361 26.26 32.99 5.07
C ARG A 361 27.76 33.16 4.80
N VAL A 362 28.60 32.65 5.70
CA VAL A 362 30.07 32.73 5.60
C VAL A 362 30.69 31.56 4.83
N VAL A 363 29.90 30.57 4.40
CA VAL A 363 30.37 29.47 3.56
C VAL A 363 30.61 29.99 2.13
N GLU A 364 31.72 29.56 1.52
CA GLU A 364 32.10 29.94 0.16
C GLU A 364 30.99 29.63 -0.86
N SER A 365 30.77 30.53 -1.85
CA SER A 365 29.71 30.40 -2.86
C SER A 365 29.75 29.07 -3.62
N GLU A 366 30.93 28.58 -3.98
CA GLU A 366 31.07 27.30 -4.70
C GLU A 366 30.69 26.11 -3.82
N ALA A 367 31.17 26.09 -2.58
CA ALA A 367 30.80 25.07 -1.61
C ALA A 367 29.28 25.05 -1.36
N ARG A 368 28.65 26.24 -1.28
CA ARG A 368 27.19 26.37 -1.12
C ARG A 368 26.40 25.79 -2.29
N ARG A 369 26.82 26.06 -3.53
CA ARG A 369 26.18 25.51 -4.74
C ARG A 369 26.26 23.99 -4.78
N ARG A 370 27.38 23.43 -4.34
CA ARG A 370 27.57 21.97 -4.28
C ARG A 370 26.73 21.31 -3.18
N SER A 371 26.72 21.86 -1.97
CA SER A 371 25.99 21.27 -0.83
C SER A 371 24.48 21.47 -0.92
N ASN A 372 24.01 22.58 -1.50
CA ASN A 372 22.61 22.96 -1.56
C ASN A 372 22.22 23.47 -2.98
N PRO A 373 22.18 22.58 -3.99
CA PRO A 373 21.95 22.97 -5.38
C PRO A 373 20.57 23.58 -5.63
N GLN A 374 19.59 23.26 -4.79
CA GLN A 374 18.21 23.77 -4.87
C GLN A 374 17.98 25.05 -4.07
N ASN A 375 19.02 25.59 -3.43
CA ASN A 375 18.91 26.80 -2.60
C ASN A 375 17.81 26.69 -1.52
N LEU A 376 17.68 25.52 -0.91
CA LEU A 376 16.79 25.28 0.24
C LEU A 376 17.27 26.08 1.47
N ASP A 377 16.43 26.19 2.50
CA ASP A 377 16.85 26.85 3.73
C ASP A 377 18.11 26.16 4.33
N PRO A 378 19.18 26.89 4.64
CA PRO A 378 20.38 26.32 5.24
C PRO A 378 20.17 25.66 6.60
N ALA A 379 19.13 26.05 7.35
CA ALA A 379 18.72 25.35 8.57
C ALA A 379 18.16 23.96 8.29
N PHE A 380 17.73 23.69 7.06
CA PHE A 380 17.29 22.37 6.62
C PHE A 380 18.42 21.60 5.91
N ALA A 381 19.09 22.23 4.95
CA ALA A 381 20.01 21.57 4.02
C ALA A 381 21.51 21.82 4.30
N GLY A 382 21.84 22.70 5.24
CA GLY A 382 23.21 23.11 5.51
C GLY A 382 24.00 22.09 6.35
N PRO A 383 25.35 22.20 6.35
CA PRO A 383 26.25 21.27 7.03
C PRO A 383 26.15 21.30 8.57
N HIS A 384 25.57 22.36 9.13
CA HIS A 384 25.36 22.52 10.56
C HIS A 384 23.96 22.07 11.01
N SER A 385 23.13 21.52 10.12
CA SER A 385 21.82 20.98 10.47
C SER A 385 21.86 19.47 10.61
N LEU A 386 21.34 18.95 11.72
CA LEU A 386 21.10 17.52 11.91
C LEU A 386 20.05 16.99 10.92
N LEU A 387 19.13 17.82 10.43
CA LEU A 387 18.14 17.41 9.42
C LEU A 387 18.80 16.98 8.10
N ALA A 388 20.02 17.46 7.85
CA ALA A 388 20.85 17.09 6.70
C ALA A 388 21.82 15.92 7.00
N THR A 389 21.57 15.13 8.05
CA THR A 389 22.37 13.97 8.46
C THR A 389 21.55 12.68 8.48
N ASP A 390 22.21 11.54 8.49
CA ASP A 390 21.56 10.24 8.64
C ASP A 390 20.82 10.10 9.98
N GLN A 391 21.33 10.72 11.07
CA GLN A 391 20.63 10.75 12.37
C GLN A 391 19.31 11.53 12.29
N GLY A 392 19.32 12.73 11.70
CA GLY A 392 18.11 13.54 11.58
C GLY A 392 17.09 12.90 10.64
N VAL A 393 17.54 12.34 9.51
CA VAL A 393 16.68 11.58 8.60
C VAL A 393 16.01 10.42 9.34
N ARG A 394 16.76 9.68 10.16
CA ARG A 394 16.24 8.58 10.97
C ARG A 394 15.25 9.04 12.05
N ALA A 395 15.52 10.16 12.71
CA ALA A 395 14.68 10.70 13.79
C ALA A 395 13.35 11.27 13.26
N ILE A 396 13.39 12.07 12.19
CA ILE A 396 12.19 12.58 11.51
C ILE A 396 11.35 11.42 10.98
N SER A 397 11.98 10.47 10.26
CA SER A 397 11.26 9.32 9.71
C SER A 397 10.59 8.48 10.80
N PHE A 398 11.24 8.29 11.95
CA PHE A 398 10.65 7.59 13.09
C PHE A 398 9.48 8.37 13.67
N ALA A 399 9.65 9.68 13.94
CA ALA A 399 8.62 10.50 14.55
C ALA A 399 7.34 10.50 13.70
N PHE A 400 7.45 10.78 12.40
CA PHE A 400 6.29 10.76 11.51
C PHE A 400 5.67 9.36 11.38
N ASN A 401 6.48 8.31 11.21
CA ASN A 401 5.97 6.94 11.15
C ASN A 401 5.18 6.58 12.42
N ALA A 402 5.73 6.84 13.60
CA ALA A 402 5.11 6.52 14.87
C ALA A 402 3.82 7.32 15.11
N MET A 403 3.84 8.63 14.85
CA MET A 403 2.69 9.50 15.02
C MET A 403 1.55 9.12 14.07
N CYS A 404 1.86 8.92 12.78
CA CYS A 404 0.87 8.49 11.79
C CYS A 404 0.36 7.07 12.07
N GLN A 405 1.20 6.15 12.56
CA GLN A 405 0.75 4.80 12.92
C GLN A 405 -0.32 4.81 14.03
N ILE A 406 -0.28 5.79 14.92
CA ILE A 406 -1.29 5.94 15.97
C ILE A 406 -2.55 6.65 15.48
N ALA A 407 -2.39 7.64 14.59
CA ALA A 407 -3.49 8.50 14.15
C ALA A 407 -4.12 8.07 12.81
N TYR A 408 -3.58 7.07 12.09
CA TYR A 408 -3.86 6.81 10.67
C TYR A 408 -5.35 6.84 10.29
N SER A 409 -6.21 6.22 11.10
CA SER A 409 -7.66 6.18 10.85
C SER A 409 -8.30 7.56 11.08
N GLU A 410 -7.95 8.24 12.18
CA GLU A 410 -8.46 9.57 12.55
C GLU A 410 -8.09 10.64 11.50
N ILE A 411 -6.91 10.52 10.89
CA ILE A 411 -6.40 11.47 9.88
C ILE A 411 -6.75 11.08 8.44
N GLY A 412 -7.59 10.06 8.25
CA GLY A 412 -8.10 9.66 6.93
C GLY A 412 -7.04 9.03 6.03
N LEU A 413 -5.99 8.43 6.59
CA LEU A 413 -4.97 7.70 5.82
C LEU A 413 -5.45 6.27 5.46
N GLU A 414 -6.35 5.69 6.25
CA GLU A 414 -6.99 4.39 5.94
C GLU A 414 -7.94 4.48 4.73
N GLU A 415 -8.48 5.67 4.48
CA GLU A 415 -9.44 5.99 3.41
C GLU A 415 -8.76 6.55 2.16
N TRP A 416 -7.42 6.65 2.17
CA TRP A 416 -6.67 7.25 1.08
C TRP A 416 -6.38 6.24 -0.03
N GLU A 417 -7.02 6.43 -1.18
CA GLU A 417 -6.94 5.55 -2.33
C GLU A 417 -6.45 6.26 -3.59
N LEU A 418 -5.94 5.47 -4.54
CA LEU A 418 -5.64 5.89 -5.90
C LEU A 418 -6.24 4.91 -6.89
N ASP A 419 -6.75 5.46 -7.99
CA ASP A 419 -7.42 4.70 -9.06
C ASP A 419 -6.43 3.92 -9.94
N THR A 420 -5.13 4.14 -9.79
CA THR A 420 -4.08 3.64 -10.68
C THR A 420 -2.99 2.87 -9.94
N VAL A 421 -2.80 1.61 -10.34
CA VAL A 421 -1.62 0.80 -10.02
C VAL A 421 -0.87 0.55 -11.32
N GLU A 422 0.31 1.14 -11.43
CA GLU A 422 1.22 0.90 -12.54
C GLU A 422 2.24 -0.19 -12.19
N GLU A 423 2.67 -0.95 -13.20
CA GLU A 423 3.75 -1.94 -13.04
C GLU A 423 5.05 -1.28 -12.59
N THR A 424 5.33 -0.08 -13.09
CA THR A 424 6.51 0.72 -12.74
C THR A 424 6.09 2.00 -12.03
N MET A 425 6.90 2.46 -11.07
CA MET A 425 6.64 3.72 -10.39
C MET A 425 7.19 4.89 -11.23
N SER A 426 6.30 5.50 -12.01
CA SER A 426 6.58 6.70 -12.80
C SER A 426 6.43 7.98 -11.96
N ASP A 427 7.14 9.04 -12.34
CA ASP A 427 7.03 10.34 -11.65
C ASP A 427 5.63 10.95 -11.80
N SER A 428 4.90 10.63 -12.88
CA SER A 428 3.51 11.07 -13.10
C SER A 428 2.57 10.50 -12.05
N VAL A 429 2.65 9.19 -11.75
CA VAL A 429 1.79 8.57 -10.74
C VAL A 429 2.16 9.04 -9.33
N VAL A 430 3.45 9.28 -9.06
CA VAL A 430 3.85 9.92 -7.79
C VAL A 430 3.29 11.34 -7.68
N THR A 431 3.27 12.12 -8.76
CA THR A 431 2.66 13.45 -8.80
C THR A 431 1.15 13.39 -8.55
N GLU A 432 0.44 12.43 -9.15
CA GLU A 432 -0.99 12.19 -8.90
C GLU A 432 -1.24 11.83 -7.42
N ALA A 433 -0.45 10.91 -6.87
CA ALA A 433 -0.49 10.52 -5.47
C ALA A 433 -0.26 11.72 -4.54
N LEU A 434 0.70 12.58 -4.86
CA LEU A 434 0.98 13.82 -4.14
C LEU A 434 -0.22 14.76 -4.15
N HIS A 435 -0.80 15.03 -5.32
CA HIS A 435 -1.99 15.88 -5.42
C HIS A 435 -3.16 15.33 -4.59
N SER A 436 -3.42 14.01 -4.67
CA SER A 436 -4.44 13.33 -3.88
C SER A 436 -4.20 13.51 -2.37
N LEU A 437 -2.98 13.25 -1.88
CA LEU A 437 -2.65 13.42 -0.46
C LEU A 437 -2.77 14.88 -0.01
N THR A 438 -2.34 15.84 -0.83
CA THR A 438 -2.46 17.27 -0.49
C THR A 438 -3.91 17.75 -0.41
N GLY A 439 -4.82 17.08 -1.12
CA GLY A 439 -6.27 17.30 -0.99
C GLY A 439 -6.85 16.77 0.32
N ASN A 440 -6.18 15.84 1.00
CA ASN A 440 -6.60 15.31 2.30
C ASN A 440 -6.25 16.30 3.42
N SER A 441 -7.18 17.20 3.72
CA SER A 441 -7.00 18.28 4.70
C SER A 441 -6.67 17.78 6.11
N LYS A 442 -7.27 16.67 6.57
CA LYS A 442 -7.01 16.08 7.89
C LYS A 442 -5.57 15.57 7.99
N ALA A 443 -5.14 14.78 7.01
CA ALA A 443 -3.76 14.29 6.95
C ALA A 443 -2.76 15.45 6.87
N MET A 444 -2.99 16.43 5.99
CA MET A 444 -2.10 17.57 5.83
C MET A 444 -2.01 18.45 7.08
N GLN A 445 -3.13 18.70 7.76
CA GLN A 445 -3.14 19.44 9.03
C GLN A 445 -2.32 18.71 10.09
N PHE A 446 -2.47 17.39 10.21
CA PHE A 446 -1.73 16.58 11.15
C PHE A 446 -0.24 16.56 10.85
N LEU A 447 0.16 16.31 9.59
CA LEU A 447 1.57 16.28 9.18
C LEU A 447 2.28 17.62 9.44
N ARG A 448 1.62 18.75 9.15
CA ARG A 448 2.14 20.09 9.47
C ARG A 448 2.24 20.32 10.98
N ALA A 449 1.26 19.86 11.75
CA ALA A 449 1.27 19.97 13.21
C ALA A 449 2.43 19.18 13.85
N VAL A 450 2.73 17.98 13.33
CA VAL A 450 3.91 17.19 13.72
C VAL A 450 5.20 17.95 13.35
N ALA A 451 5.33 18.42 12.10
CA ALA A 451 6.48 19.19 11.65
C ALA A 451 6.75 20.41 12.53
N ARG A 452 5.72 21.22 12.80
CA ARG A 452 5.80 22.39 13.67
C ARG A 452 6.28 22.06 15.08
N SER A 453 5.77 20.97 15.65
CA SER A 453 6.14 20.52 16.99
C SER A 453 7.61 20.12 17.08
N LEU A 454 8.15 19.53 16.00
CA LEU A 454 9.56 19.14 15.90
C LEU A 454 10.47 20.33 15.58
N VAL A 455 10.03 21.28 14.76
CA VAL A 455 10.88 22.37 14.23
C VAL A 455 10.86 23.62 15.10
N SER A 456 9.66 24.02 15.54
CA SER A 456 9.45 25.24 16.36
C SER A 456 9.24 24.92 17.84
N GLY A 457 9.27 23.64 18.22
CA GLY A 457 9.19 23.19 19.61
C GLY A 457 10.52 23.25 20.35
N ALA A 458 10.71 22.30 21.27
CA ALA A 458 11.86 22.27 22.19
C ALA A 458 13.15 21.66 21.58
N MET A 459 13.13 21.28 20.30
CA MET A 459 14.29 20.65 19.66
C MET A 459 15.31 21.68 19.20
N ASP A 460 16.58 21.31 19.33
CA ASP A 460 17.71 22.00 18.71
C ASP A 460 18.32 21.08 17.64
N TRP A 461 18.13 21.44 16.38
CA TRP A 461 18.61 20.66 15.23
C TRP A 461 20.03 21.02 14.79
N ARG A 462 20.80 21.79 15.57
CA ARG A 462 22.21 22.06 15.25
C ARG A 462 23.07 20.82 15.45
N THR A 463 24.02 20.57 14.55
CA THR A 463 25.04 19.54 14.79
C THR A 463 26.00 19.98 15.89
N SER A 464 26.74 19.03 16.48
CA SER A 464 27.77 19.34 17.49
C SER A 464 28.90 20.25 17.00
N LYS A 465 29.00 20.48 15.68
CA LYS A 465 29.99 21.37 15.04
C LYS A 465 29.43 22.77 14.79
N ALA A 466 28.14 23.00 15.02
CA ALA A 466 27.53 24.30 14.79
C ALA A 466 28.17 25.37 15.69
N PRO A 467 28.43 26.57 15.16
CA PRO A 467 28.98 27.67 15.96
C PRO A 467 27.97 28.15 17.00
N GLY A 468 28.46 28.67 18.12
CA GLY A 468 27.63 29.28 19.17
C GLY A 468 26.94 28.29 20.12
N LEU A 469 27.29 27.00 20.09
CA LEU A 469 26.86 26.03 21.10
C LEU A 469 27.70 26.15 22.39
N SER A 470 27.04 26.01 23.55
CA SER A 470 27.71 25.82 24.84
C SER A 470 28.46 24.47 24.87
N GLU A 471 29.39 24.28 25.80
CA GLU A 471 30.09 22.99 25.93
C GLU A 471 29.13 21.84 26.26
N ASP A 472 28.13 22.10 27.11
CA ASP A 472 27.07 21.13 27.42
C ASP A 472 26.22 20.79 26.20
N ASP A 473 25.87 21.79 25.37
CA ASP A 473 25.15 21.56 24.13
C ASP A 473 25.98 20.79 23.10
N LYS A 474 27.28 21.08 22.97
CA LYS A 474 28.17 20.32 22.09
C LYS A 474 28.26 18.86 22.52
N LEU A 475 28.34 18.59 23.82
CA LEU A 475 28.37 17.24 24.36
C LEU A 475 27.06 16.51 24.09
N ARG A 476 25.92 17.16 24.36
CA ARG A 476 24.58 16.64 24.05
C ARG A 476 24.40 16.33 22.57
N GLN A 477 24.68 17.29 21.70
CA GLN A 477 24.61 17.10 20.24
C GLN A 477 25.60 16.06 19.73
N GLY A 478 26.76 15.95 20.37
CA GLY A 478 27.78 14.94 20.09
C GLY A 478 27.31 13.52 20.43
N SER A 479 26.44 13.36 21.43
CA SER A 479 25.90 12.07 21.86
C SER A 479 24.98 11.41 20.84
N TYR A 480 24.43 12.17 19.89
CA TYR A 480 23.63 11.63 18.79
C TYR A 480 24.49 10.91 17.73
N ARG A 481 25.82 11.00 17.80
CA ARG A 481 26.70 10.23 16.90
C ARG A 481 26.81 8.78 17.36
N GLY A 482 26.90 7.87 16.39
CA GLY A 482 27.06 6.44 16.65
C GLY A 482 25.73 5.69 16.77
N SER A 483 25.79 4.40 17.08
CA SER A 483 24.65 3.49 17.03
C SER A 483 23.56 3.79 18.07
N SER A 484 23.93 4.22 19.28
CA SER A 484 22.99 4.62 20.33
C SER A 484 22.37 6.01 20.12
N GLY A 485 23.00 6.82 19.26
CA GLY A 485 22.58 8.19 19.00
C GLY A 485 21.25 8.30 18.28
N TYR A 486 20.92 7.33 17.41
CA TYR A 486 19.62 7.26 16.73
C TYR A 486 18.46 7.17 17.72
N THR A 487 18.53 6.26 18.68
CA THR A 487 17.47 6.07 19.69
C THR A 487 17.36 7.27 20.62
N SER A 488 18.49 7.87 21.00
CA SER A 488 18.52 9.06 21.85
C SER A 488 17.81 10.24 21.18
N LEU A 489 18.12 10.52 19.91
CA LEU A 489 17.48 11.60 19.16
C LEU A 489 15.98 11.32 18.92
N GLN A 490 15.60 10.06 18.67
CA GLN A 490 14.18 9.66 18.56
C GLN A 490 13.41 9.93 19.85
N GLN A 491 13.99 9.59 21.00
CA GLN A 491 13.38 9.83 22.30
C GLN A 491 13.18 11.32 22.56
N GLU A 492 14.15 12.15 22.18
CA GLU A 492 14.02 13.61 22.29
C GLU A 492 12.93 14.18 21.38
N CYS A 493 12.83 13.72 20.12
CA CYS A 493 11.74 14.12 19.24
C CYS A 493 10.37 13.82 19.87
N VAL A 494 10.20 12.63 20.45
CA VAL A 494 8.95 12.25 21.13
C VAL A 494 8.69 13.15 22.35
N ARG A 495 9.69 13.39 23.19
CA ARG A 495 9.58 14.28 24.35
C ARG A 495 9.21 15.71 23.97
N ALA A 496 9.83 16.25 22.91
CA ALA A 496 9.51 17.58 22.40
C ALA A 496 8.05 17.68 21.94
N MET A 497 7.53 16.63 21.30
CA MET A 497 6.12 16.57 20.89
C MET A 497 5.15 16.39 22.08
N GLN A 498 5.54 15.68 23.14
CA GLN A 498 4.71 15.53 24.36
C GLN A 498 4.43 16.86 25.07
N VAL A 499 5.38 17.80 25.01
CA VAL A 499 5.24 19.14 25.62
C VAL A 499 4.84 20.22 24.61
N ALA A 500 4.61 19.86 23.35
CA ALA A 500 4.24 20.80 22.31
C ALA A 500 2.84 21.38 22.57
N LYS A 501 2.70 22.70 22.42
CA LYS A 501 1.42 23.42 22.53
C LYS A 501 0.58 23.34 21.25
N VAL A 502 0.67 22.23 20.52
CA VAL A 502 -0.06 21.99 19.28
C VAL A 502 -1.17 20.99 19.58
N ALA A 503 -2.42 21.40 19.36
CA ALA A 503 -3.60 20.60 19.67
C ALA A 503 -3.54 19.23 18.98
N GLY A 504 -3.90 18.17 19.71
CA GLY A 504 -3.89 16.78 19.23
C GLY A 504 -2.53 16.09 19.18
N ILE A 505 -1.41 16.82 19.06
CA ILE A 505 -0.07 16.22 18.93
C ILE A 505 0.44 15.63 20.24
N ALA A 506 0.33 16.37 21.35
CA ALA A 506 0.86 15.94 22.64
C ALA A 506 0.27 14.60 23.10
N GLU A 507 -1.03 14.38 22.86
CA GLU A 507 -1.71 13.16 23.28
C GLU A 507 -1.30 11.95 22.44
N VAL A 508 -1.16 12.11 21.13
CA VAL A 508 -0.62 11.07 20.25
C VAL A 508 0.84 10.76 20.62
N ALA A 509 1.64 11.78 20.92
CA ALA A 509 3.04 11.62 21.32
C ALA A 509 3.21 10.84 22.64
N LYS A 510 2.29 11.01 23.61
CA LYS A 510 2.28 10.19 24.84
C LYS A 510 2.04 8.72 24.53
N ARG A 511 1.04 8.41 23.68
CA ARG A 511 0.78 7.04 23.23
C ARG A 511 2.00 6.43 22.51
N VAL A 512 2.70 7.24 21.71
CA VAL A 512 3.96 6.85 21.07
C VAL A 512 5.05 6.58 22.12
N ALA A 513 5.21 7.42 23.15
CA ALA A 513 6.19 7.22 24.21
C ALA A 513 5.93 5.92 25.00
N ASP A 514 4.67 5.67 25.37
CA ASP A 514 4.24 4.46 26.09
C ASP A 514 4.55 3.20 25.26
N LEU A 515 4.21 3.23 23.97
CA LEU A 515 4.53 2.15 23.05
C LEU A 515 6.04 2.00 22.90
N ALA A 516 6.79 3.06 22.62
CA ALA A 516 8.25 2.98 22.46
C ALA A 516 9.00 2.59 23.74
N GLY A 517 8.35 2.66 24.90
CA GLY A 517 9.00 2.44 26.21
C GLY A 517 9.87 3.62 26.64
N TYR A 518 9.59 4.80 26.12
CA TYR A 518 10.26 6.04 26.52
C TYR A 518 9.62 6.55 27.81
N LYS A 519 10.38 6.52 28.89
CA LYS A 519 10.00 7.13 30.17
C LYS A 519 10.20 8.64 30.15
#